data_AF-A0A552CB76-F1
#
_entry.id   AF-A0A552CB76-F1
#
_cell.length_a   1.000
_cell.length_b   1.000
_cell.length_c   1.000
_cell.angle_alpha   90.00
_cell.angle_beta   90.00
_cell.angle_gamma   90.00
#
_symmetry.space_group_name_H-M   'P 1'
#
loop_
_entity.id
_entity.type
_entity.pdbx_description
1 polymer ?
#
loop_
_entity_poly.entity_id
_entity_poly.type
_entity_poly.pdbx_seq_one_letter_code
_entity_poly.pdbx_strand_id
1 'polypeptide(L)'
;MPSLSPPNAPYKIAVSQPFHHNGAVKSLVFSPDGKWIVSGSEDKTVRAWVGNWQGWLDIACNRLRYHPVLNDPETLAQDEIARGARETCQKYSPDWQTK
;
A
#
# COMPACT_ATOMS: atom_id res chain seq x y z
N MET A 1 -14.20 -37.94 -4.44
CA MET A 1 -13.10 -37.51 -5.34
C MET A 1 -12.66 -36.12 -4.89
N PRO A 2 -11.37 -35.85 -4.63
CA PRO A 2 -10.95 -34.51 -4.25
C PRO A 2 -11.01 -33.59 -5.47
N SER A 3 -11.79 -32.53 -5.35
CA SER A 3 -11.92 -31.47 -6.37
C SER A 3 -10.59 -30.72 -6.47
N LEU A 4 -9.94 -30.80 -7.65
CA LEU A 4 -8.78 -29.99 -7.98
C LEU A 4 -9.24 -28.55 -8.24
N SER A 5 -8.80 -27.62 -7.40
CA SER A 5 -8.98 -26.18 -7.63
C SER A 5 -8.38 -25.78 -9.00
N PRO A 6 -9.02 -24.90 -9.77
CA PRO A 6 -8.49 -24.48 -11.07
C PRO A 6 -7.16 -23.71 -10.91
N PRO A 7 -6.19 -23.92 -11.82
CA PRO A 7 -4.83 -23.37 -11.73
C PRO A 7 -4.71 -21.84 -11.85
N ASN A 8 -5.83 -21.13 -12.02
CA ASN A 8 -5.87 -19.69 -12.31
C ASN A 8 -6.78 -18.90 -11.36
N ALA A 9 -7.14 -19.44 -10.19
CA ALA A 9 -7.71 -18.58 -9.16
C ALA A 9 -6.63 -17.55 -8.75
N PRO A 10 -6.88 -16.23 -8.80
CA PRO A 10 -5.95 -15.27 -8.26
C PRO A 10 -5.67 -15.70 -6.82
N TYR A 11 -4.40 -15.88 -6.47
CA TYR A 11 -4.01 -16.18 -5.10
C TYR A 11 -4.73 -15.18 -4.20
N LYS A 12 -5.76 -15.64 -3.48
CA LYS A 12 -6.27 -14.93 -2.32
C LYS A 12 -5.18 -15.07 -1.28
N ILE A 13 -4.13 -14.27 -1.44
CA ILE A 13 -3.20 -13.96 -0.37
C ILE A 13 -4.13 -13.47 0.73
N ALA A 14 -4.29 -14.27 1.79
CA ALA A 14 -4.91 -13.79 3.00
C ALA A 14 -4.04 -12.62 3.44
N VAL A 15 -4.50 -11.41 3.12
CA VAL A 15 -3.78 -10.19 3.41
C VAL A 15 -3.83 -10.03 4.92
N SER A 16 -2.90 -10.67 5.64
CA SER A 16 -2.51 -10.15 6.95
C SER A 16 -2.16 -8.69 6.69
N GLN A 17 -2.89 -7.77 7.34
CA GLN A 17 -2.81 -6.32 7.17
C GLN A 17 -1.46 -5.87 6.59
N PRO A 18 -1.41 -5.41 5.34
CA PRO A 18 -0.14 -5.22 4.69
C PRO A 18 0.52 -3.99 5.32
N PHE A 19 1.77 -4.14 5.79
CA PHE A 19 2.59 -3.11 6.43
C PHE A 19 2.13 -2.64 7.83
N HIS A 20 1.93 -3.57 8.76
CA HIS A 20 1.76 -3.22 10.17
C HIS A 20 2.91 -3.77 11.02
N HIS A 21 3.44 -2.90 11.89
CA HIS A 21 4.35 -3.21 12.99
C HIS A 21 3.72 -2.66 14.27
N ASN A 22 4.00 -3.29 15.42
CA ASN A 22 3.47 -2.85 16.72
C ASN A 22 4.33 -1.74 17.36
N GLY A 23 5.27 -1.17 16.60
CA GLY A 23 6.22 -0.16 17.04
C GLY A 23 6.79 0.59 15.84
N ALA A 24 7.54 1.68 16.09
CA ALA A 24 8.07 2.52 15.03
C ALA A 24 8.99 1.72 14.09
N VAL A 25 8.75 1.82 12.79
CA VAL A 25 9.65 1.29 11.76
C VAL A 25 10.87 2.20 11.70
N LYS A 26 12.07 1.63 11.88
CA LYS A 26 13.35 2.38 11.89
C LYS A 26 14.16 2.17 10.63
N SER A 27 13.90 1.09 9.90
CA SER A 27 14.59 0.77 8.66
C SER A 27 13.63 0.15 7.65
N LEU A 28 13.86 0.45 6.37
CA LEU A 28 13.07 -0.05 5.26
C LEU A 28 13.97 -0.17 4.02
N VAL A 29 13.90 -1.31 3.34
CA VAL A 29 14.60 -1.56 2.07
C VAL A 29 13.66 -2.21 1.05
N PHE A 30 13.89 -1.89 -0.23
CA PHE A 30 13.19 -2.47 -1.36
C PHE A 30 14.12 -3.47 -2.06
N SER A 31 13.58 -4.59 -2.55
CA SER A 31 14.34 -5.42 -3.48
C SER A 31 14.49 -4.70 -4.82
N PRO A 32 15.62 -4.91 -5.55
CA PRO A 32 15.83 -4.30 -6.87
C PRO A 32 14.75 -4.66 -7.89
N ASP A 33 14.11 -5.82 -7.74
CA ASP A 33 13.02 -6.28 -8.61
C ASP A 33 11.63 -5.77 -8.18
N GLY A 34 11.54 -4.99 -7.10
CA GLY A 34 10.30 -4.38 -6.60
C GLY A 34 9.28 -5.34 -5.99
N LYS A 35 9.61 -6.62 -5.82
CA LYS A 35 8.68 -7.63 -5.30
C LYS A 35 8.64 -7.69 -3.78
N TRP A 36 9.68 -7.21 -3.12
CA TRP A 36 9.84 -7.30 -1.68
C TRP A 36 10.09 -5.95 -1.04
N ILE A 37 9.48 -5.78 0.12
CA ILE A 37 9.82 -4.75 1.09
C ILE A 37 10.25 -5.47 2.37
N VAL A 38 11.38 -5.08 2.93
CA VAL A 38 11.81 -5.56 4.25
C VAL A 38 11.86 -4.37 5.20
N SER A 39 11.22 -4.52 6.36
CA SER A 39 11.13 -3.47 7.39
C SER A 39 11.60 -3.99 8.75
N GLY A 40 12.37 -3.17 9.46
CA GLY A 40 12.77 -3.39 10.85
C GLY A 40 12.10 -2.39 11.79
N SER A 41 11.62 -2.86 12.94
CA SER A 41 10.84 -2.05 13.89
C SER A 41 11.34 -2.17 15.34
N GLU A 42 11.02 -1.15 16.13
CA GLU A 42 11.15 -1.17 17.60
C GLU A 42 10.32 -2.29 18.27
N ASP A 43 9.36 -2.89 17.55
CA ASP A 43 8.63 -4.09 18.01
C ASP A 43 9.49 -5.37 18.08
N LYS A 44 10.81 -5.23 17.83
CA LYS A 44 11.82 -6.30 17.85
C LYS A 44 11.62 -7.33 16.74
N THR A 45 10.89 -6.99 15.67
CA THR A 45 10.72 -7.85 14.51
C THR A 45 11.26 -7.22 13.23
N VAL A 46 11.74 -8.10 12.33
CA VAL A 46 11.96 -7.80 10.92
C VAL A 46 10.86 -8.51 10.14
N ARG A 47 10.17 -7.78 9.26
CA ARG A 47 9.09 -8.32 8.43
C ARG A 47 9.41 -8.16 6.96
N ALA A 48 9.11 -9.19 6.18
CA ALA A 48 9.19 -9.17 4.73
C ALA A 48 7.79 -9.20 4.13
N TRP A 49 7.53 -8.31 3.18
CA TRP A 49 6.25 -8.14 2.53
C TRP A 49 6.41 -8.42 1.04
N VAL A 50 5.55 -9.28 0.48
CA VAL A 50 5.55 -9.63 -0.93
C VAL A 50 4.35 -9.00 -1.65
N GLY A 51 4.59 -8.41 -2.80
CA GLY A 51 3.54 -7.81 -3.61
C GLY A 51 4.08 -7.19 -4.89
N ASN A 52 3.28 -6.31 -5.47
CA ASN A 52 3.64 -5.56 -6.67
C ASN A 52 3.34 -4.07 -6.43
N TRP A 53 3.91 -3.22 -7.30
CA TRP A 53 3.79 -1.76 -7.17
C TRP A 53 2.32 -1.28 -7.11
N GLN A 54 1.41 -1.93 -7.84
CA GLN A 54 0.01 -1.55 -7.90
C GLN A 54 -0.73 -1.85 -6.58
N GLY A 55 -0.52 -3.05 -6.01
CA GLY A 55 -1.11 -3.41 -4.73
C GLY A 55 -0.60 -2.55 -3.59
N TRP A 56 0.69 -2.20 -3.62
CA TRP A 56 1.30 -1.29 -2.64
C TRP A 56 0.72 0.11 -2.72
N LEU A 57 0.53 0.63 -3.95
CA LEU A 57 -0.10 1.90 -4.18
C LEU A 57 -1.55 1.93 -3.69
N ASP A 58 -2.33 0.88 -3.95
CA ASP A 58 -3.71 0.77 -3.46
C ASP A 58 -3.78 0.85 -1.94
N ILE A 59 -2.87 0.19 -1.22
CA ILE A 59 -2.82 0.25 0.25
C ILE A 59 -2.48 1.66 0.72
N ALA A 60 -1.49 2.31 0.10
CA ALA A 60 -1.09 3.67 0.44
C ALA A 60 -2.25 4.66 0.22
N CYS A 61 -2.90 4.59 -0.95
CA CYS A 61 -4.05 5.42 -1.28
C CYS A 61 -5.22 5.18 -0.31
N ASN A 62 -5.53 3.93 0.03
CA ASN A 62 -6.59 3.62 1.00
C ASN A 62 -6.30 4.18 2.40
N ARG A 63 -5.02 4.17 2.85
CA ARG A 63 -4.64 4.76 4.15
C ARG A 63 -4.73 6.29 4.15
N LEU A 64 -4.45 6.93 3.02
CA LEU A 64 -4.50 8.39 2.87
C LEU A 64 -5.88 8.91 2.42
N ARG A 65 -6.84 8.01 2.18
CA ARG A 65 -8.18 8.32 1.66
C ARG A 65 -8.84 9.52 2.35
N TYR A 66 -8.78 9.57 3.68
CA TYR A 66 -9.41 10.62 4.49
C TYR A 66 -8.41 11.60 5.09
N HIS A 67 -7.15 11.55 4.66
CA HIS A 67 -6.12 12.45 5.20
C HIS A 67 -6.39 13.89 4.74
N PRO A 68 -6.37 14.90 5.64
CA PRO A 68 -6.69 16.28 5.28
C PRO A 68 -5.80 16.83 4.16
N VAL A 69 -4.50 16.52 4.17
CA VAL A 69 -3.55 16.95 3.13
C VAL A 69 -3.99 16.57 1.72
N LEU A 70 -4.66 15.41 1.56
CA LEU A 70 -5.13 14.99 0.24
C LEU A 70 -6.53 15.51 -0.08
N ASN A 71 -7.29 16.04 0.87
CA ASN A 71 -8.71 16.36 0.71
C ASN A 71 -9.06 17.85 0.89
N ASP A 72 -8.15 18.63 1.43
CA ASP A 72 -8.32 20.06 1.58
C ASP A 72 -7.98 20.81 0.28
N PRO A 73 -8.94 21.55 -0.33
CA PRO A 73 -8.70 22.30 -1.56
C PRO A 73 -7.61 23.36 -1.45
N GLU A 74 -7.44 23.97 -0.27
CA GLU A 74 -6.37 24.95 -0.03
C GLU A 74 -5.02 24.23 -0.12
N THR A 75 -4.79 23.21 0.71
CA THR A 75 -3.55 22.41 0.67
C THR A 75 -3.19 21.94 -0.74
N LEU A 76 -4.14 21.42 -1.52
CA LEU A 76 -3.89 20.95 -2.90
C LEU A 76 -3.53 22.07 -3.88
N ALA A 77 -3.91 23.32 -3.60
CA ALA A 77 -3.57 24.47 -4.41
C ALA A 77 -2.16 25.01 -4.12
N GLN A 78 -1.61 24.79 -2.92
CA GLN A 78 -0.26 25.27 -2.56
C GLN A 78 0.81 24.18 -2.48
N ASP A 79 0.44 22.92 -2.27
CA ASP A 79 1.38 21.80 -2.14
C ASP A 79 1.32 20.89 -3.38
N GLU A 80 2.34 20.99 -4.23
CA GLU A 80 2.47 20.17 -5.43
C GLU A 80 2.65 18.68 -5.11
N ILE A 81 3.23 18.33 -3.96
CA ILE A 81 3.43 16.94 -3.53
C ILE A 81 2.08 16.35 -3.14
N ALA A 82 1.30 17.08 -2.35
CA ALA A 82 -0.06 16.68 -1.97
C ALA A 82 -0.95 16.49 -3.21
N ARG A 83 -0.90 17.46 -4.14
CA ARG A 83 -1.63 17.39 -5.41
C ARG A 83 -1.19 16.20 -6.26
N GLY A 84 0.11 16.01 -6.46
CA GLY A 84 0.67 14.88 -7.22
C GLY A 84 0.33 13.52 -6.59
N ALA A 85 0.34 13.42 -5.26
CA ALA A 85 -0.08 12.21 -4.55
C ALA A 85 -1.57 11.90 -4.78
N ARG A 86 -2.45 12.91 -4.69
CA ARG A 86 -3.88 12.76 -4.97
C ARG A 86 -4.12 12.33 -6.42
N GLU A 87 -3.50 13.01 -7.38
CA GLU A 87 -3.60 12.69 -8.81
C GLU A 87 -3.11 11.26 -9.10
N THR A 88 -2.02 10.84 -8.45
CA THR A 88 -1.51 9.47 -8.55
C THR A 88 -2.53 8.44 -8.07
N CYS A 89 -3.15 8.67 -6.91
CA CYS A 89 -4.19 7.77 -6.40
C CYS A 89 -5.43 7.75 -7.30
N GLN A 90 -5.86 8.89 -7.83
CA GLN A 90 -6.97 8.96 -8.79
C GLN A 90 -6.68 8.19 -10.09
N LYS A 91 -5.44 8.29 -10.59
CA LYS A 91 -5.05 7.66 -11.85
C LYS A 91 -4.89 6.14 -11.74
N TYR A 92 -4.24 5.68 -10.68
CA TYR A 92 -3.79 4.29 -10.57
C TYR A 92 -4.61 3.48 -9.56
N SER A 93 -5.43 4.10 -8.73
CA SER A 93 -6.33 3.41 -7.79
C SER A 93 -7.75 3.98 -7.93
N PRO A 94 -8.43 3.84 -9.07
CA PRO A 94 -9.66 4.61 -9.39
C PRO A 94 -10.81 4.40 -8.38
N ASP A 95 -10.85 3.25 -7.70
CA ASP A 95 -11.85 2.96 -6.67
C ASP A 95 -11.51 3.54 -5.28
N TRP A 96 -10.38 4.24 -5.15
CA TRP A 96 -9.90 4.72 -3.86
C TRP A 96 -10.74 5.85 -3.26
N GLN A 97 -11.71 6.42 -3.96
CA GLN A 97 -12.66 7.41 -3.39
C GLN A 97 -14.13 6.96 -3.47
N THR A 98 -14.41 5.79 -4.04
CA THR A 98 -15.78 5.31 -4.29
C THR A 98 -16.20 4.11 -3.44
N LYS A 99 -15.31 3.55 -2.61
CA LYS A 99 -15.68 2.56 -1.57
C LYS A 99 -16.02 3.26 -0.27
#